data_AF-A0A437AG09-F1
#
_entry.id   AF-A0A437AG09-F1
#
_cell.length_a   1.000
_cell.length_b   1.000
_cell.length_c   1.000
_cell.angle_alpha   90.00
_cell.angle_beta   90.00
_cell.angle_gamma   90.00
#
_symmetry.space_group_name_H-M   'P 1'
#
loop_
_entity.id
_entity.type
_entity.pdbx_description
1 polymer ?
#
loop_
_entity_poly.entity_id
_entity_poly.type
_entity_poly.pdbx_seq_one_letter_code
_entity_poly.pdbx_strand_id
1 'polypeptide(L)'
;MAIHPSSVRNPAYDDDYYDTSTPHPSSTLRLASKHTTEGYRDGITASKQQFIQEGFDEGYILGAALGLKVGELLGVLEGLVGTIYGLLNSLGKNADSKSSEEKEILREQLRRQKKVRETAKQELALEKVFGKEYFSEDGVWKWTAEEDGEMTFDDLVLHHPLVAKWRDIVKKQAEELGLDIKDDDVEVEDEASAGDDS
;
A
#
# COMPACT_ATOMS: atom_id res chain seq x y z
N MET A 1 -26.99 63.84 -78.22
CA MET A 1 -28.23 63.67 -77.43
C MET A 1 -28.29 62.20 -77.05
N ALA A 2 -28.24 61.94 -75.74
CA ALA A 2 -28.32 60.69 -74.97
C ALA A 2 -28.17 59.31 -75.67
N ILE A 3 -27.18 58.52 -75.23
CA ILE A 3 -27.22 57.06 -75.25
C ILE A 3 -26.99 56.57 -73.82
N HIS A 4 -27.99 55.88 -73.27
CA HIS A 4 -27.97 55.22 -71.96
C HIS A 4 -27.23 53.87 -72.04
N PRO A 5 -26.71 53.36 -70.91
CA PRO A 5 -25.79 52.22 -70.87
C PRO A 5 -26.56 50.89 -70.92
N SER A 6 -26.06 49.89 -71.65
CA SER A 6 -26.54 48.52 -71.48
C SER A 6 -25.46 47.46 -71.75
N SER A 7 -25.24 46.69 -70.68
CA SER A 7 -24.92 45.26 -70.67
C SER A 7 -23.56 44.81 -71.21
N VAL A 8 -22.52 44.92 -70.37
CA VAL A 8 -21.45 43.91 -70.36
C VAL A 8 -21.80 42.90 -69.27
N ARG A 9 -22.08 41.68 -69.72
CA ARG A 9 -22.36 40.50 -68.90
C ARG A 9 -21.05 40.08 -68.22
N ASN A 10 -20.88 40.37 -66.94
CA ASN A 10 -19.79 39.80 -66.16
C ASN A 10 -19.96 38.26 -66.12
N PRO A 11 -18.91 37.48 -66.42
CA PRO A 11 -18.94 36.04 -66.21
C PRO A 11 -19.09 35.75 -64.72
N ALA A 12 -19.86 34.71 -64.40
CA ALA A 12 -20.09 34.24 -63.05
C ALA A 12 -18.74 34.03 -62.34
N TYR A 13 -18.56 34.73 -61.22
CA TYR A 13 -17.49 34.49 -60.28
C TYR A 13 -17.84 33.16 -59.59
N ASP A 14 -17.07 32.10 -59.87
CA ASP A 14 -17.07 30.87 -59.05
C ASP A 14 -16.43 31.23 -57.70
N ASP A 15 -17.16 30.93 -56.63
CA ASP A 15 -16.95 31.37 -55.25
C ASP A 15 -16.34 30.25 -54.40
N ASP A 16 -15.22 29.68 -54.86
CA ASP A 16 -14.67 28.46 -54.23
C ASP A 16 -13.15 28.28 -54.39
N TYR A 17 -12.39 29.38 -54.46
CA TYR A 17 -10.92 29.30 -54.26
C TYR A 17 -10.53 29.66 -52.82
N TYR A 18 -10.78 28.75 -51.88
CA TYR A 18 -10.10 28.79 -50.58
C TYR A 18 -8.62 28.48 -50.79
N ASP A 19 -7.78 29.51 -50.79
CA ASP A 19 -6.33 29.38 -50.66
C ASP A 19 -6.01 28.81 -49.27
N THR A 20 -5.74 27.50 -49.23
CA THR A 20 -5.33 26.77 -48.03
C THR A 20 -3.82 26.83 -47.78
N SER A 21 -3.05 27.59 -48.57
CA SER A 21 -1.59 27.52 -48.56
C SER A 21 -0.89 28.58 -47.69
N THR A 22 -1.59 29.64 -47.26
CA THR A 22 -1.02 30.64 -46.33
C THR A 22 -1.74 30.59 -44.98
N PRO A 23 -1.10 30.09 -43.91
CA PRO A 23 -1.65 30.19 -42.57
C PRO A 23 -1.82 31.66 -42.21
N HIS A 24 -3.06 32.16 -42.16
CA HIS A 24 -3.31 33.51 -41.68
C HIS A 24 -2.68 33.65 -40.28
N PRO A 25 -1.98 34.75 -39.96
CA PRO A 25 -1.26 34.91 -38.68
C PRO A 25 -2.20 34.71 -37.47
N SER A 26 -3.48 35.06 -37.62
CA SER A 26 -4.53 34.82 -36.63
C SER A 26 -4.82 33.33 -36.36
N SER A 27 -4.67 32.46 -37.36
CA SER A 27 -4.87 31.01 -37.23
C SER A 27 -3.70 30.34 -36.49
N THR A 28 -2.47 30.76 -36.78
CA THR A 28 -1.27 30.28 -36.08
C THR A 28 -1.24 30.72 -34.62
N LEU A 29 -1.63 31.97 -34.32
CA LEU A 29 -1.76 32.47 -32.95
C LEU A 29 -2.90 31.77 -32.19
N ARG A 30 -4.04 31.52 -32.85
CA ARG A 30 -5.14 30.74 -32.24
C ARG A 30 -4.73 29.30 -31.94
N LEU A 31 -3.96 28.67 -32.83
CA LEU A 31 -3.46 27.32 -32.65
C LEU A 31 -2.43 27.26 -31.52
N ALA A 32 -1.50 28.22 -31.47
CA ALA A 32 -0.53 28.34 -30.37
C ALA A 32 -1.21 28.58 -29.01
N SER A 33 -2.21 29.47 -28.95
CA SER A 33 -2.96 29.71 -27.72
C SER A 33 -3.75 28.48 -27.26
N LYS A 34 -4.33 27.71 -28.19
CA LYS A 34 -4.98 26.44 -27.87
C LYS A 34 -3.98 25.42 -27.33
N HIS A 35 -2.85 25.22 -28.02
CA HIS A 35 -1.82 24.27 -27.62
C HIS A 35 -1.14 24.63 -26.28
N THR A 36 -0.95 25.92 -26.00
CA THR A 36 -0.45 26.38 -24.68
C THR A 36 -1.47 26.12 -23.58
N THR A 37 -2.77 26.33 -23.86
CA THR A 37 -3.84 26.09 -22.89
C THR A 37 -4.05 24.59 -22.65
N GLU A 38 -4.04 23.79 -23.71
CA GLU A 38 -4.12 22.33 -23.66
C GLU A 38 -2.88 21.76 -22.97
N GLY A 39 -1.67 22.18 -23.34
CA GLY A 39 -0.42 21.75 -22.69
C GLY A 39 -0.32 22.14 -21.21
N TYR A 40 -0.85 23.31 -20.81
CA TYR A 40 -0.92 23.69 -19.39
C TYR A 40 -1.93 22.81 -18.62
N ARG A 41 -3.08 22.51 -19.22
CA ARG A 41 -4.10 21.64 -18.60
C ARG A 41 -3.60 20.20 -18.52
N ASP A 42 -3.00 19.69 -19.58
CA ASP A 42 -2.38 18.37 -19.64
C ASP A 42 -1.22 18.28 -18.66
N GLY A 43 -0.37 19.31 -18.56
CA GLY A 43 0.70 19.38 -17.57
C GLY A 43 0.19 19.31 -16.13
N ILE A 44 -0.83 20.11 -15.77
CA ILE A 44 -1.44 20.07 -14.43
C ILE A 44 -2.10 18.71 -14.16
N THR A 45 -2.74 18.11 -15.16
CA THR A 45 -3.42 16.83 -15.04
C THR A 45 -2.42 15.69 -14.89
N ALA A 46 -1.36 15.66 -15.71
CA ALA A 46 -0.28 14.71 -15.65
C ALA A 46 0.47 14.80 -14.31
N SER A 47 0.79 16.00 -13.84
CA SER A 47 1.41 16.19 -12.53
C SER A 47 0.51 15.68 -11.40
N LYS A 48 -0.79 16.01 -11.39
CA LYS A 48 -1.73 15.50 -10.38
C LYS A 48 -1.85 13.98 -10.41
N GLN A 49 -1.86 13.37 -11.59
CA GLN A 49 -1.95 11.92 -11.74
C GLN A 49 -0.67 11.22 -11.27
N GLN A 50 0.50 11.79 -11.56
CA GLN A 50 1.80 11.23 -11.15
C GLN A 50 1.95 11.18 -9.62
N PHE A 51 1.65 12.28 -8.91
CA PHE A 51 1.76 12.32 -7.45
C PHE A 51 0.75 11.40 -6.72
N ILE A 52 -0.42 11.14 -7.31
CA ILE A 52 -1.43 10.24 -6.73
C ILE A 52 -0.98 8.77 -6.84
N GLN A 53 -0.33 8.40 -7.94
CA GLN A 53 0.14 7.02 -8.14
C GLN A 53 1.34 6.70 -7.25
N GLU A 54 2.31 7.61 -7.16
CA GLU A 54 3.48 7.45 -6.30
C GLU A 54 3.08 7.23 -4.83
N GLY A 55 2.17 8.06 -4.29
CA GLY A 55 1.66 7.86 -2.93
C GLY A 55 0.82 6.59 -2.75
N PHE A 56 0.15 6.10 -3.80
CA PHE A 56 -0.55 4.81 -3.76
C PHE A 56 0.44 3.64 -3.72
N ASP A 57 1.49 3.68 -4.54
CA ASP A 57 2.50 2.62 -4.61
C ASP A 57 3.25 2.49 -3.27
N GLU A 58 3.66 3.61 -2.68
CA GLU A 58 4.27 3.65 -1.34
C GLU A 58 3.33 3.09 -0.27
N GLY A 59 2.07 3.55 -0.26
CA GLY A 59 1.06 3.08 0.69
C GLY A 59 0.74 1.60 0.52
N TYR A 60 0.76 1.08 -0.71
CA TYR A 60 0.53 -0.32 -1.02
C TYR A 60 1.66 -1.20 -0.48
N ILE A 61 2.91 -0.85 -0.75
CA ILE A 61 4.08 -1.61 -0.29
C ILE A 61 4.14 -1.61 1.25
N LEU A 62 3.99 -0.44 1.87
CA LEU A 62 3.94 -0.34 3.34
C LEU A 62 2.77 -1.16 3.92
N GLY A 63 1.60 -1.06 3.31
CA GLY A 63 0.42 -1.82 3.74
C GLY A 63 0.62 -3.33 3.66
N ALA A 64 1.29 -3.80 2.60
CA ALA A 64 1.64 -5.21 2.42
C ALA A 64 2.63 -5.68 3.49
N ALA A 65 3.72 -4.94 3.71
CA ALA A 65 4.72 -5.24 4.74
C ALA A 65 4.10 -5.27 6.14
N LEU A 66 3.25 -4.28 6.46
CA LEU A 66 2.56 -4.19 7.74
C LEU A 66 1.57 -5.35 7.94
N GLY A 67 0.82 -5.70 6.89
CA GLY A 67 -0.09 -6.84 6.89
C GLY A 67 0.64 -8.17 7.09
N LEU A 68 1.78 -8.36 6.43
CA LEU A 68 2.63 -9.54 6.58
C LEU A 68 3.12 -9.66 8.02
N LYS A 69 3.68 -8.59 8.59
CA LYS A 69 4.20 -8.60 9.97
C LYS A 69 3.11 -8.84 11.01
N VAL A 70 1.94 -8.21 10.85
CA VAL A 70 0.78 -8.48 11.72
C VAL A 70 0.32 -9.94 11.60
N GLY A 71 0.27 -10.47 10.38
CA GLY A 71 -0.08 -11.87 10.11
C GLY A 71 0.89 -12.84 10.78
N GLU A 72 2.19 -12.59 10.67
CA GLU A 72 3.25 -13.34 11.33
C GLU A 72 3.07 -13.38 12.85
N LEU A 73 2.91 -12.22 13.49
CA LEU A 73 2.72 -12.12 14.95
C LEU A 73 1.49 -12.90 15.43
N LEU A 74 0.37 -12.77 14.71
CA LEU A 74 -0.85 -13.52 15.02
C LEU A 74 -0.68 -15.03 14.77
N GLY A 75 0.03 -15.39 13.71
CA GLY A 75 0.35 -16.78 13.36
C GLY A 75 1.20 -17.46 14.43
N VAL A 76 2.23 -16.78 14.93
CA VAL A 76 3.05 -17.28 16.04
C VAL A 76 2.20 -17.50 17.29
N LEU A 77 1.37 -16.52 17.68
CA LEU A 77 0.48 -16.67 18.85
C LEU A 77 -0.49 -17.85 18.70
N GLU A 78 -1.02 -18.09 17.50
CA GLU A 78 -1.84 -19.26 17.21
C GLU A 78 -1.04 -20.56 17.33
N GLY A 79 0.21 -20.56 16.84
CA GLY A 79 1.16 -21.67 17.00
C GLY A 79 1.46 -22.00 18.47
N LEU A 80 1.63 -20.98 19.31
CA LEU A 80 1.82 -21.16 20.76
C LEU A 80 0.58 -21.81 21.41
N VAL A 81 -0.63 -21.33 21.07
CA VAL A 81 -1.89 -21.95 21.51
C VAL A 81 -1.97 -23.41 21.05
N GLY A 82 -1.63 -23.67 19.78
CA GLY A 82 -1.62 -25.00 19.18
C GLY A 82 -0.65 -25.96 19.88
N THR A 83 0.53 -25.47 20.24
CA THR A 83 1.56 -26.25 20.95
C THR A 83 1.07 -26.70 22.33
N ILE A 84 0.52 -25.77 23.13
CA ILE A 84 -0.05 -26.08 24.45
C ILE A 84 -1.22 -27.08 24.33
N TYR A 85 -2.08 -26.89 23.32
CA TYR A 85 -3.20 -27.79 23.06
C TYR A 85 -2.72 -29.20 22.66
N GLY A 86 -1.69 -29.29 21.82
CA GLY A 86 -1.04 -30.54 21.44
C GLY A 86 -0.45 -31.28 22.64
N LEU A 87 0.26 -30.57 23.52
CA LEU A 87 0.77 -31.12 24.79
C LEU A 87 -0.37 -31.69 25.63
N LEU A 88 -1.43 -30.91 25.87
CA LEU A 88 -2.57 -31.33 26.69
C LEU A 88 -3.23 -32.62 26.16
N ASN A 89 -3.37 -32.75 24.84
CA ASN A 89 -3.92 -33.94 24.19
C ASN A 89 -2.98 -35.15 24.28
N SER A 90 -1.67 -34.94 24.23
CA SER A 90 -0.67 -36.01 24.39
C SER A 90 -0.70 -36.62 25.80
N LEU A 91 -0.80 -35.77 26.84
CA LEU A 91 -0.96 -36.20 28.24
C LEU A 91 -2.32 -36.90 28.49
N GLY A 92 -3.34 -36.61 27.68
CA GLY A 92 -4.64 -37.29 27.74
C GLY A 92 -4.55 -38.79 27.50
N LYS A 93 -3.55 -39.25 26.73
CA LYS A 93 -3.38 -40.66 26.34
C LYS A 93 -2.63 -41.50 27.39
N ASN A 94 -1.85 -40.87 28.27
CA ASN A 94 -0.98 -41.53 29.26
C ASN A 94 -1.50 -41.26 30.70
N ALA A 95 -2.64 -41.83 31.05
CA ALA A 95 -3.39 -41.45 32.26
C ALA A 95 -2.84 -42.06 33.56
N ASP A 96 -1.97 -41.32 34.26
CA ASP A 96 -1.60 -41.52 35.68
C ASP A 96 -2.09 -40.36 36.56
N SER A 97 -2.18 -40.55 37.88
CA SER A 97 -2.66 -39.53 38.84
C SER A 97 -1.84 -38.22 38.83
N LYS A 98 -0.52 -38.29 38.65
CA LYS A 98 0.35 -37.10 38.46
C LYS A 98 0.01 -36.29 37.21
N SER A 99 -0.61 -36.90 36.21
CA SER A 99 -1.07 -36.22 35.00
C SER A 99 -2.18 -35.20 35.29
N SER A 100 -2.91 -35.31 36.41
CA SER A 100 -4.04 -34.43 36.70
C SER A 100 -3.61 -33.00 37.04
N GLU A 101 -2.58 -32.84 37.88
CA GLU A 101 -2.04 -31.51 38.27
C GLU A 101 -1.37 -30.83 37.06
N GLU A 102 -0.57 -31.57 36.30
CA GLU A 102 0.09 -31.06 35.09
C GLU A 102 -0.92 -30.65 34.00
N LYS A 103 -2.01 -31.41 33.85
CA LYS A 103 -3.14 -31.04 32.98
C LYS A 103 -3.84 -29.76 33.43
N GLU A 104 -3.97 -29.54 34.73
CA GLU A 104 -4.58 -28.31 35.25
C GLU A 104 -3.70 -27.09 34.97
N ILE A 105 -2.38 -27.21 35.20
CA ILE A 105 -1.40 -26.17 34.87
C ILE A 105 -1.45 -25.83 33.37
N LEU A 106 -1.41 -26.84 32.50
CA LEU A 106 -1.49 -26.64 31.04
C LEU A 106 -2.82 -26.02 30.58
N ARG A 107 -3.94 -26.39 31.21
CA ARG A 107 -5.25 -25.77 30.90
C ARG A 107 -5.28 -24.30 31.31
N GLU A 108 -4.68 -23.96 32.44
CA GLU A 108 -4.57 -22.58 32.89
C GLU A 108 -3.65 -21.77 31.96
N GLN A 109 -2.49 -22.33 31.59
CA GLN A 109 -1.62 -21.73 30.57
C GLN A 109 -2.35 -21.53 29.24
N LEU A 110 -3.12 -22.52 28.78
CA LEU A 110 -3.91 -22.43 27.55
C LEU A 110 -4.94 -21.29 27.62
N ARG A 111 -5.63 -21.12 28.76
CA ARG A 111 -6.57 -20.02 28.95
C ARG A 111 -5.88 -18.66 28.88
N ARG A 112 -4.73 -18.53 29.54
CA ARG A 112 -3.91 -17.30 29.50
C ARG A 112 -3.45 -17.00 28.09
N GLN A 113 -2.90 -18.00 27.39
CA GLN A 113 -2.40 -17.86 26.02
C GLN A 113 -3.53 -17.45 25.06
N LYS A 114 -4.71 -18.08 25.17
CA LYS A 114 -5.89 -17.69 24.39
C LYS A 114 -6.31 -16.25 24.67
N LYS A 115 -6.28 -15.81 25.94
CA LYS A 115 -6.61 -14.43 26.29
C LYS A 115 -5.64 -13.45 25.63
N VAL A 116 -4.33 -13.71 25.71
CA VAL A 116 -3.31 -12.87 25.06
C VAL A 116 -3.53 -12.81 23.56
N ARG A 117 -3.79 -13.94 22.91
CA ARG A 117 -4.11 -13.98 21.48
C ARG A 117 -5.36 -13.15 21.13
N GLU A 118 -6.44 -13.25 21.90
CA GLU A 118 -7.64 -12.46 21.63
C GLU A 118 -7.38 -10.96 21.81
N THR A 119 -6.56 -10.58 22.80
CA THR A 119 -6.11 -9.18 22.94
C THR A 119 -5.25 -8.75 21.74
N ALA A 120 -4.36 -9.62 21.24
CA ALA A 120 -3.55 -9.36 20.05
C ALA A 120 -4.43 -9.11 18.83
N LYS A 121 -5.43 -9.97 18.58
CA LYS A 121 -6.39 -9.80 17.47
C LYS A 121 -7.13 -8.47 17.53
N GLN A 122 -7.49 -8.03 18.73
CA GLN A 122 -8.21 -6.77 18.90
C GLN A 122 -7.29 -5.55 18.75
N GLU A 123 -6.02 -5.64 19.15
CA GLU A 123 -5.07 -4.52 19.06
C GLU A 123 -4.41 -4.42 17.69
N LEU A 124 -4.07 -5.54 17.08
CA LEU A 124 -3.50 -5.64 15.73
C LEU A 124 -4.58 -5.69 14.62
N ALA A 125 -5.83 -5.38 14.96
CA ALA A 125 -6.89 -5.25 13.96
C ALA A 125 -6.55 -4.13 12.98
N LEU A 126 -6.90 -4.32 11.69
CA LEU A 126 -6.58 -3.36 10.63
C LEU A 126 -7.05 -1.95 10.97
N GLU A 127 -8.21 -1.81 11.61
CA GLU A 127 -8.78 -0.52 11.99
C GLU A 127 -7.92 0.23 13.01
N LYS A 128 -7.13 -0.48 13.82
CA LYS A 128 -6.23 0.11 14.81
C LYS A 128 -4.81 0.30 14.28
N VAL A 129 -4.34 -0.67 13.50
CA VAL A 129 -3.01 -0.61 12.88
C VAL A 129 -2.95 0.53 11.86
N PHE A 130 -3.99 0.66 11.02
CA PHE A 130 -4.16 1.79 10.10
C PHE A 130 -4.97 2.93 10.72
N GLY A 131 -4.98 3.01 12.05
CA GLY A 131 -5.72 4.02 12.80
C GLY A 131 -5.20 5.43 12.56
N LYS A 132 -6.06 6.43 12.82
CA LYS A 132 -5.70 7.86 12.74
C LYS A 132 -4.61 8.25 13.74
N GLU A 133 -4.34 7.40 14.72
CA GLU A 133 -3.23 7.51 15.66
C GLU A 133 -1.87 7.42 14.94
N TYR A 134 -1.78 6.56 13.91
CA TYR A 134 -0.54 6.26 13.20
C TYR A 134 -0.50 6.86 11.80
N PHE A 135 -1.64 7.14 11.18
CA PHE A 135 -1.73 7.76 9.86
C PHE A 135 -2.38 9.16 9.92
N SER A 136 -1.95 10.05 9.03
CA SER A 136 -2.54 11.38 8.80
C SER A 136 -3.76 11.30 7.88
N GLU A 137 -4.51 12.40 7.73
CA GLU A 137 -5.64 12.47 6.79
C GLU A 137 -5.19 12.33 5.33
N ASP A 138 -3.92 12.64 5.06
CA ASP A 138 -3.30 12.53 3.74
C ASP A 138 -2.71 11.12 3.47
N GLY A 139 -2.88 10.17 4.40
CA GLY A 139 -2.39 8.79 4.25
C GLY A 139 -0.91 8.60 4.61
N VAL A 140 -0.25 9.63 5.10
CA VAL A 140 1.16 9.59 5.51
C VAL A 140 1.28 9.05 6.94
N TRP A 141 2.18 8.10 7.15
CA TRP A 141 2.48 7.55 8.47
C TRP A 141 3.17 8.58 9.38
N LYS A 142 2.94 8.48 10.69
CA LYS A 142 3.39 9.46 11.69
C LYS A 142 4.63 9.05 12.46
N TRP A 143 5.07 7.80 12.30
CA TRP A 143 6.26 7.28 12.98
C TRP A 143 7.44 7.30 12.03
N THR A 144 8.61 7.67 12.52
CA THR A 144 9.88 7.61 11.77
C THR A 144 10.91 6.99 12.71
N ALA A 145 11.81 6.16 12.20
CA ALA A 145 12.99 5.80 12.99
C ALA A 145 14.01 6.94 12.89
N GLU A 146 14.68 7.25 14.00
CA GLU A 146 15.60 8.39 14.14
C GLU A 146 16.95 8.20 13.40
N GLU A 147 17.05 7.34 12.39
CA GLU A 147 18.29 7.13 11.64
C GLU A 147 18.23 7.78 10.25
N ASP A 148 19.15 8.72 10.00
CA ASP A 148 19.41 9.45 8.75
C ASP A 148 19.91 8.53 7.59
N GLY A 149 19.42 7.29 7.52
CA GLY A 149 19.76 6.30 6.48
C GLY A 149 18.59 6.04 5.52
N GLU A 150 18.90 5.46 4.34
CA GLU A 150 17.88 4.86 3.48
C GLU A 150 17.21 3.72 4.25
N MET A 151 15.98 3.94 4.69
CA MET A 151 15.19 2.99 5.48
C MET A 151 14.31 2.17 4.55
N THR A 152 14.33 0.86 4.73
CA THR A 152 13.42 -0.03 4.01
C THR A 152 12.00 0.06 4.60
N PHE A 153 10.98 -0.32 3.82
CA PHE A 153 9.61 -0.38 4.35
C PHE A 153 9.49 -1.39 5.50
N ASP A 154 10.31 -2.44 5.52
CA ASP A 154 10.33 -3.43 6.59
C ASP A 154 10.84 -2.83 7.91
N ASP A 155 11.92 -2.08 7.87
CA ASP A 155 12.42 -1.33 9.03
C ASP A 155 11.36 -0.37 9.56
N LEU A 156 10.65 0.33 8.67
CA LEU A 156 9.57 1.23 9.04
C LEU A 156 8.44 0.49 9.77
N VAL A 157 8.04 -0.70 9.29
CA VAL A 157 7.01 -1.53 9.93
C VAL A 157 7.43 -1.97 11.33
N LEU A 158 8.71 -2.31 11.53
CA LEU A 158 9.23 -2.71 12.85
C LEU A 158 9.14 -1.57 13.88
N HIS A 159 9.23 -0.32 13.44
CA HIS A 159 9.08 0.86 14.29
C HIS A 159 7.61 1.23 14.57
N HIS A 160 6.64 0.56 13.95
CA HIS A 160 5.23 0.82 14.24
C HIS A 160 4.92 0.46 15.71
N PRO A 161 4.36 1.37 16.53
CA PRO A 161 4.26 1.18 17.98
C PRO A 161 3.51 -0.08 18.42
N LEU A 162 2.42 -0.44 17.73
CA LEU A 162 1.70 -1.69 18.00
C LEU A 162 2.50 -2.93 17.59
N VAL A 163 3.20 -2.89 16.45
CA VAL A 163 3.99 -4.03 15.96
C VAL A 163 5.16 -4.28 16.90
N ALA A 164 5.90 -3.23 17.26
CA ALA A 164 6.99 -3.30 18.24
C ALA A 164 6.52 -3.89 19.58
N LYS A 165 5.41 -3.36 20.13
CA LYS A 165 4.82 -3.88 21.38
C LYS A 165 4.50 -5.37 21.28
N TRP A 166 3.81 -5.79 20.22
CA TRP A 166 3.36 -7.18 20.10
C TRP A 166 4.50 -8.13 19.75
N ARG A 167 5.52 -7.66 19.04
CA ARG A 167 6.77 -8.40 18.82
C ARG A 167 7.44 -8.75 20.14
N ASP A 168 7.59 -7.78 21.05
CA ASP A 168 8.18 -8.02 22.37
C ASP A 168 7.37 -9.02 23.20
N ILE A 169 6.03 -8.91 23.16
CA ILE A 169 5.13 -9.84 23.86
C ILE A 169 5.30 -11.25 23.28
N VAL A 170 5.26 -11.39 21.95
CA VAL A 170 5.38 -12.68 21.26
C VAL A 170 6.71 -13.34 21.57
N LYS A 171 7.81 -12.58 21.48
CA LYS A 171 9.16 -13.06 21.81
C LYS A 171 9.23 -13.60 23.23
N LYS A 172 8.73 -12.84 24.20
CA LYS A 172 8.68 -13.27 25.59
C LYS A 172 7.85 -14.54 25.78
N GLN A 173 6.70 -14.65 25.11
CA GLN A 173 5.84 -15.84 25.24
C GLN A 173 6.46 -17.09 24.60
N ALA A 174 7.22 -16.94 23.52
CA ALA A 174 7.95 -18.04 22.92
C ALA A 174 9.13 -18.49 23.79
N GLU A 175 9.89 -17.54 24.36
CA GLU A 175 10.95 -17.84 25.32
C GLU A 175 10.42 -18.58 26.56
N GLU A 176 9.25 -18.18 27.08
CA GLU A 176 8.57 -18.87 28.19
C GLU A 176 8.21 -20.34 27.86
N LEU A 177 8.03 -20.66 26.58
CA LEU A 177 7.75 -22.00 26.07
C LEU A 177 9.00 -22.73 25.53
N GLY A 178 10.17 -22.10 25.62
CA GLY A 178 11.44 -22.64 25.11
C GLY A 178 11.50 -22.75 23.58
N LEU A 179 10.73 -21.92 22.88
CA LEU A 179 10.70 -21.85 21.43
C LEU A 179 11.56 -20.69 20.95
N ASP A 180 12.46 -20.97 20.01
CA ASP A 180 13.24 -19.96 19.32
C ASP A 180 12.47 -19.55 18.05
N ILE A 181 12.00 -18.30 18.01
CA ILE A 181 11.38 -17.74 16.81
C ILE A 181 12.51 -17.15 15.98
N LYS A 182 12.70 -17.69 14.77
CA LYS A 182 13.53 -17.01 13.79
C LYS A 182 12.78 -15.77 13.31
N ASP A 183 13.35 -14.61 13.57
CA ASP A 183 13.01 -13.39 12.85
C ASP A 183 13.61 -13.56 11.43
N ASP A 184 13.02 -14.44 10.62
CA ASP A 184 13.33 -14.50 9.19
C ASP A 184 12.56 -13.33 8.56
N ASP A 185 13.17 -12.14 8.57
CA ASP A 185 12.70 -11.02 7.77
C ASP A 185 12.72 -11.51 6.31
N VAL A 186 11.52 -11.61 5.71
CA VAL A 186 11.36 -12.12 4.36
C VAL A 186 11.94 -11.07 3.42
N GLU A 187 13.23 -11.17 3.11
CA GLU A 187 13.82 -10.49 1.96
C GLU A 187 13.07 -10.98 0.73
N VAL A 188 12.06 -10.23 0.31
CA VAL A 188 11.41 -10.45 -0.98
C VAL A 188 12.45 -10.01 -2.00
N GLU A 189 13.20 -10.96 -2.55
CA GLU A 189 14.01 -10.71 -3.73
C GLU A 189 13.06 -10.20 -4.82
N ASP A 190 13.09 -8.90 -5.07
CA ASP A 190 12.45 -8.29 -6.23
C ASP A 190 13.06 -8.93 -7.48
N GLU A 191 12.45 -10.00 -7.98
CA GLU A 191 12.68 -10.46 -9.35
C GLU A 191 12.10 -9.41 -10.29
N ALA A 192 12.87 -8.35 -10.49
CA ALA A 192 12.70 -7.41 -11.58
C ALA A 192 12.72 -8.24 -12.88
N SER A 193 11.55 -8.37 -13.47
CA SER A 193 11.30 -8.88 -14.82
C SER A 193 12.15 -8.10 -15.83
N ALA A 194 13.40 -8.52 -16.00
CA ALA A 194 14.22 -8.23 -17.16
C ALA A 194 13.86 -9.25 -18.25
N GLY A 195 12.92 -8.88 -19.09
CA GLY A 195 12.66 -9.52 -20.38
C GLY A 195 11.91 -8.50 -21.24
N ASP A 196 12.29 -8.18 -22.46
CA ASP A 196 13.36 -8.65 -23.33
C ASP A 196 13.42 -7.57 -24.41
N ASP A 197 14.59 -6.99 -24.66
CA ASP A 197 14.81 -6.06 -25.77
C ASP A 197 15.04 -6.90 -27.02
N SER A 198 14.14 -6.81 -28.01
CA SER A 198 14.30 -7.38 -29.35
C SER A 198 13.52 -6.59 -30.40
#